data_AF-A0A538IHH1-F1
#
_entry.id   AF-A0A538IHH1-F1
#
_cell.length_a   1.000
_cell.length_b   1.000
_cell.length_c   1.000
_cell.angle_alpha   90.00
_cell.angle_beta   90.00
_cell.angle_gamma   90.00
#
_symmetry.space_group_name_H-M   'P 1'
#
loop_
_entity.id
_entity.type
_entity.pdbx_description
1 polymer ?
#
loop_
_entity_poly.entity_id
_entity_poly.type
_entity_poly.pdbx_seq_one_letter_code
_entity_poly.pdbx_strand_id
1 'polypeptide(L)'
;MTSSRIWIGGGTGAGKSTTARALAVRHALRRFAIDSFWYAYDARWAQPRKSPDEQWLETPPAVQATEFEETSRRMMRFALDDLAVLPDAPTVVEGPQILPDLVPQGDQAVFLDPTPEWQRTVLLPRPMPSSDPARALDARLVKDRLYAHRVAALARERGFPVLVMDGSRDLVADVESLLEIPDGTADLRAVRRWENEAVASNLRAWLASPEAPWEHHGFPFACECGRRGCGDTVQLTIEEFDTTPQVLAHA
;
A
#
# COMPACT_ATOMS: atom_id res chain seq x y z
N MET A 1 26.90 0.24 4.60
CA MET A 1 26.21 -0.17 3.37
C MET A 1 24.82 0.41 3.48
N THR A 2 24.39 1.19 2.50
CA THR A 2 23.01 1.71 2.45
C THR A 2 22.06 0.52 2.37
N SER A 3 20.96 0.57 3.12
CA SER A 3 19.95 -0.48 3.00
C SER A 3 19.43 -0.49 1.55
N SER A 4 19.25 -1.69 0.98
CA SER A 4 18.59 -1.82 -0.33
C SER A 4 17.08 -1.57 -0.25
N ARG A 5 16.56 -1.22 0.94
CA ARG A 5 15.14 -1.08 1.21
C ARG A 5 14.82 0.23 1.92
N ILE A 6 13.79 0.90 1.42
CA ILE A 6 13.17 2.03 2.07
C ILE A 6 11.69 1.72 2.34
N TRP A 7 11.19 2.17 3.49
CA TRP A 7 9.83 1.86 3.95
C TRP A 7 8.98 3.13 4.04
N ILE A 8 7.76 3.07 3.51
CA ILE A 8 6.80 4.18 3.55
C ILE A 8 5.52 3.71 4.24
N GLY A 9 5.43 3.98 5.54
CA GLY A 9 4.29 3.64 6.39
C GLY A 9 3.36 4.81 6.68
N GLY A 10 2.33 4.58 7.49
CA GLY A 10 1.44 5.64 8.01
C GLY A 10 -0.03 5.53 7.58
N GLY A 11 -0.80 6.57 7.91
CA GLY A 11 -2.27 6.59 7.82
C GLY A 11 -2.84 6.39 6.41
N THR A 12 -4.06 5.86 6.30
CA THR A 12 -4.79 5.81 5.03
C THR A 12 -5.01 7.23 4.49
N GLY A 13 -5.02 7.39 3.17
CA GLY A 13 -5.17 8.70 2.54
C GLY A 13 -3.95 9.62 2.61
N ALA A 14 -2.82 9.16 3.16
CA ALA A 14 -1.61 9.98 3.34
C ALA A 14 -0.71 10.10 2.09
N GLY A 15 -1.06 9.48 0.95
CA GLY A 15 -0.26 9.58 -0.29
C GLY A 15 0.84 8.52 -0.48
N LYS A 16 0.97 7.55 0.43
CA LYS A 16 2.01 6.49 0.40
C LYS A 16 2.20 5.84 -0.96
N SER A 17 1.14 5.26 -1.52
CA SER A 17 1.21 4.53 -2.79
C SER A 17 1.57 5.43 -3.97
N THR A 18 1.14 6.70 -3.94
CA THR A 18 1.54 7.71 -4.92
C THR A 18 3.03 8.02 -4.82
N THR A 19 3.54 8.29 -3.61
CA THR A 19 4.96 8.57 -3.36
C THR A 19 5.84 7.36 -3.70
N ALA A 20 5.47 6.17 -3.24
CA ALA A 20 6.21 4.94 -3.51
C ALA A 20 6.28 4.63 -5.01
N ARG A 21 5.18 4.82 -5.75
CA ARG A 21 5.17 4.67 -7.21
C ARG A 21 6.09 5.70 -7.89
N ALA A 22 6.04 6.96 -7.47
CA ALA A 22 6.91 8.00 -8.03
C ALA A 22 8.39 7.70 -7.78
N LEU A 23 8.75 7.27 -6.57
CA LEU A 23 10.13 6.86 -6.23
C LEU A 23 10.57 5.64 -7.03
N ALA A 24 9.72 4.61 -7.15
CA ALA A 24 10.01 3.43 -7.95
C ALA A 24 10.29 3.76 -9.42
N VAL A 25 9.55 4.71 -9.99
CA VAL A 25 9.72 5.18 -11.37
C VAL A 25 11.00 6.01 -11.53
N ARG A 26 11.21 7.01 -10.66
CA ARG A 26 12.35 7.94 -10.72
C ARG A 26 13.68 7.24 -10.47
N HIS A 27 13.70 6.36 -9.47
CA HIS A 27 14.94 5.72 -8.98
C HIS A 27 15.06 4.27 -9.41
N ALA A 28 14.22 3.77 -10.32
CA ALA A 28 14.27 2.40 -10.82
C ALA A 28 14.21 1.33 -9.71
N LEU A 29 13.35 1.54 -8.70
CA LEU A 29 13.14 0.61 -7.59
C LEU A 29 12.00 -0.37 -7.90
N ARG A 30 12.06 -1.55 -7.29
CA ARG A 30 10.89 -2.42 -7.09
C ARG A 30 9.96 -1.74 -6.08
N ARG A 31 8.66 -1.76 -6.35
CA ARG A 31 7.62 -1.38 -5.39
C ARG A 31 7.00 -2.63 -4.79
N PHE A 32 7.17 -2.82 -3.49
CA PHE A 32 6.47 -3.84 -2.73
C PHE A 32 5.29 -3.19 -1.98
N ALA A 33 4.08 -3.33 -2.52
CA ALA A 33 2.87 -2.82 -1.88
C ALA A 33 2.21 -3.93 -1.07
N ILE A 34 2.13 -3.79 0.26
CA ILE A 34 1.53 -4.83 1.12
C ILE A 34 0.06 -5.08 0.75
N ASP A 35 -0.65 -4.03 0.31
CA ASP A 35 -2.04 -4.16 -0.17
C ASP A 35 -2.18 -5.08 -1.41
N SER A 36 -1.11 -5.26 -2.21
CA SER A 36 -1.09 -6.21 -3.32
C SER A 36 -0.98 -7.67 -2.88
N PHE A 37 -0.96 -7.95 -1.58
CA PHE A 37 -0.95 -9.30 -1.03
C PHE A 37 -2.10 -9.51 -0.03
N TRP A 38 -3.01 -8.56 0.10
CA TRP A 38 -4.07 -8.56 1.11
C TRP A 38 -4.83 -9.89 1.18
N TYR A 39 -5.39 -10.36 0.06
CA TYR A 39 -6.18 -11.59 0.02
C TYR A 39 -5.31 -12.84 0.17
N ALA A 40 -4.07 -12.82 -0.33
CA ALA A 40 -3.13 -13.93 -0.18
C ALA A 40 -2.71 -14.11 1.28
N TYR A 41 -2.42 -13.01 1.98
CA TYR A 41 -2.13 -13.00 3.41
C TYR A 41 -3.35 -13.35 4.24
N ASP A 42 -4.53 -12.87 3.83
CA ASP A 42 -5.76 -13.18 4.51
C ASP A 42 -6.12 -14.68 4.46
N ALA A 43 -5.84 -15.35 3.34
CA ALA A 43 -6.05 -16.78 3.21
C ALA A 43 -5.15 -17.62 4.15
N ARG A 44 -3.99 -17.11 4.59
CA ARG A 44 -3.04 -17.86 5.43
C ARG A 44 -3.52 -18.10 6.87
N TRP A 45 -4.49 -17.33 7.37
CA TRP A 45 -4.93 -17.36 8.77
C TRP A 45 -6.43 -17.65 8.94
N ALA A 46 -7.22 -17.60 7.85
CA ALA A 46 -8.59 -18.09 7.76
C ALA A 46 -9.55 -17.61 8.88
N GLN A 47 -9.43 -16.35 9.31
CA GLN A 47 -10.35 -15.82 10.31
C GLN A 47 -11.71 -15.47 9.70
N PRO A 48 -12.80 -15.62 10.47
CA PRO A 48 -14.11 -15.15 10.05
C PRO A 48 -14.06 -13.66 9.74
N ARG A 49 -14.50 -13.28 8.53
CA ARG A 49 -14.70 -11.87 8.19
C ARG A 49 -15.98 -11.38 8.85
N LYS A 50 -15.92 -10.20 9.46
CA LYS A 50 -17.13 -9.44 9.83
C LYS A 50 -17.87 -9.05 8.55
N SER A 51 -19.19 -9.05 8.59
CA SER A 51 -19.97 -8.38 7.57
C SER A 51 -19.62 -6.89 7.51
N PRO A 52 -19.89 -6.21 6.40
CA PRO A 52 -19.55 -4.79 6.30
C PRO A 52 -20.24 -3.92 7.37
N ASP A 53 -21.47 -4.25 7.77
CA ASP A 53 -22.18 -3.53 8.84
C ASP A 53 -21.61 -3.84 10.23
N GLU A 54 -21.29 -5.10 10.53
CA GLU A 54 -20.58 -5.45 11.77
C GLU A 54 -19.25 -4.69 11.87
N GLN A 55 -18.50 -4.61 10.76
CA GLN A 55 -17.21 -3.92 10.71
C GLN A 55 -17.35 -2.40 10.88
N TRP A 56 -18.24 -1.76 10.12
CA TRP A 56 -18.24 -0.30 9.98
C TRP A 56 -19.29 0.41 10.84
N LEU A 57 -20.38 -0.26 11.21
CA LEU A 57 -21.50 0.34 11.94
C LEU A 57 -21.60 -0.15 13.39
N GLU A 58 -21.35 -1.43 13.63
CA GLU A 58 -21.56 -2.05 14.94
C GLU A 58 -20.27 -2.07 15.78
N THR A 59 -19.11 -2.26 15.15
CA THR A 59 -17.81 -2.22 15.84
C THR A 59 -17.40 -0.77 16.11
N PRO A 60 -17.10 -0.37 17.37
CA PRO A 60 -16.62 0.98 17.66
C PRO A 60 -15.31 1.32 16.92
N PRO A 61 -15.12 2.54 16.39
CA PRO A 61 -13.92 2.91 15.64
C PRO A 61 -12.59 2.67 16.38
N ALA A 62 -12.56 2.81 17.70
CA ALA A 62 -11.37 2.54 18.50
C ALA A 62 -11.00 1.04 18.54
N VAL A 63 -12.01 0.16 18.51
CA VAL A 63 -11.82 -1.29 18.42
C VAL A 63 -11.37 -1.65 17.01
N GLN A 64 -12.01 -1.11 15.98
CA GLN A 64 -11.59 -1.29 14.58
C GLN A 64 -10.13 -0.88 14.35
N ALA A 65 -9.67 0.22 14.99
CA ALA A 65 -8.28 0.65 14.90
C ALA A 65 -7.31 -0.36 15.53
N THR A 66 -7.65 -0.91 16.70
CA THR A 66 -6.86 -1.95 17.37
C THR A 66 -6.83 -3.24 16.55
N GLU A 67 -7.98 -3.70 16.05
CA GLU A 67 -8.07 -4.88 15.18
C GLU A 67 -7.23 -4.70 13.90
N PHE A 68 -7.29 -3.52 13.28
CA PHE A 68 -6.49 -3.20 12.10
C PHE A 68 -4.99 -3.20 12.40
N GLU A 69 -4.57 -2.73 13.57
CA GLU A 69 -3.18 -2.77 14.02
C GLU A 69 -2.68 -4.22 14.21
N GLU A 70 -3.50 -5.09 14.80
CA GLU A 70 -3.16 -6.52 14.92
C GLU A 70 -3.05 -7.20 13.56
N THR A 71 -3.99 -6.93 12.65
CA THR A 71 -3.95 -7.42 11.26
C THR A 71 -2.71 -6.90 10.55
N SER A 72 -2.37 -5.62 10.73
CA SER A 72 -1.17 -5.00 10.17
C SER A 72 0.11 -5.69 10.65
N ARG A 73 0.21 -5.96 11.96
CA ARG A 73 1.32 -6.71 12.56
C ARG A 73 1.46 -8.12 11.99
N ARG A 74 0.34 -8.79 11.67
CA ARG A 74 0.35 -10.12 11.02
C ARG A 74 0.80 -10.02 9.57
N MET A 75 0.18 -9.14 8.78
CA MET A 75 0.50 -8.93 7.37
C MET A 75 1.95 -8.50 7.17
N MET A 76 2.47 -7.64 8.03
CA MET A 76 3.86 -7.20 7.95
C MET A 76 4.85 -8.36 8.17
N ARG A 77 4.53 -9.35 9.01
CA ARG A 77 5.38 -10.54 9.14
C ARG A 77 5.40 -11.39 7.85
N PHE A 78 4.25 -11.59 7.22
CA PHE A 78 4.21 -12.27 5.92
C PHE A 78 4.94 -11.49 4.83
N ALA A 79 4.82 -10.16 4.82
CA ALA A 79 5.57 -9.30 3.93
C ALA A 79 7.09 -9.41 4.15
N LEU A 80 7.54 -9.50 5.41
CA LEU A 80 8.94 -9.73 5.75
C LEU A 80 9.43 -11.10 5.27
N ASP A 81 8.63 -12.16 5.44
CA ASP A 81 8.95 -13.50 4.94
C ASP A 81 9.08 -13.52 3.41
N ASP A 82 8.14 -12.90 2.70
CA ASP A 82 8.17 -12.81 1.25
C ASP A 82 9.38 -11.96 0.78
N LEU A 83 9.65 -10.80 1.41
CA LEU A 83 10.81 -9.95 1.12
C LEU A 83 12.15 -10.66 1.35
N ALA A 84 12.22 -11.63 2.27
CA ALA A 84 13.44 -12.38 2.56
C ALA A 84 13.81 -13.37 1.45
N VAL A 85 12.84 -13.84 0.67
CA VAL A 85 13.05 -14.80 -0.43
C VAL A 85 13.01 -14.18 -1.81
N LEU A 86 12.64 -12.90 -1.92
CA LEU A 86 12.64 -12.20 -3.20
C LEU A 86 14.06 -12.01 -3.74
N PRO A 87 14.24 -12.07 -5.08
CA PRO A 87 15.52 -11.72 -5.70
C PRO A 87 15.95 -10.32 -5.29
N ASP A 88 17.24 -10.17 -4.99
CA ASP A 88 17.79 -8.91 -4.50
C ASP A 88 17.58 -7.79 -5.53
N ALA A 89 16.89 -6.75 -5.09
CA ALA A 89 16.63 -5.56 -5.86
C ALA A 89 16.34 -4.39 -4.89
N PRO A 90 16.86 -3.18 -5.19
CA PRO A 90 16.45 -1.96 -4.51
C PRO A 90 14.94 -1.84 -4.46
N THR A 91 14.36 -1.75 -3.27
CA THR A 91 12.91 -1.88 -3.05
C THR A 91 12.37 -0.74 -2.20
N VAL A 92 11.29 -0.12 -2.65
CA VAL A 92 10.40 0.69 -1.80
C VAL A 92 9.23 -0.16 -1.33
N VAL A 93 9.13 -0.36 -0.02
CA VAL A 93 8.04 -1.09 0.62
C VAL A 93 7.01 -0.09 1.13
N GLU A 94 5.73 -0.30 0.84
CA GLU A 94 4.67 0.63 1.22
C GLU A 94 3.39 -0.08 1.65
N GLY A 95 2.67 0.55 2.57
CA GLY A 95 1.36 0.08 3.00
C GLY A 95 0.96 0.68 4.34
N PRO A 96 -0.35 0.80 4.63
CA PRO A 96 -0.81 1.20 5.96
C PRO A 96 -0.46 0.18 7.04
N GLN A 97 -0.09 -1.05 6.67
CA GLN A 97 0.26 -2.15 7.57
C GLN A 97 1.69 -2.07 8.13
N ILE A 98 2.51 -1.15 7.62
CA ILE A 98 3.89 -0.98 8.10
C ILE A 98 3.84 -0.37 9.49
N LEU A 99 4.31 -1.15 10.47
CA LEU A 99 4.46 -0.73 11.86
C LEU A 99 5.94 -0.40 12.15
N PRO A 100 6.23 0.76 12.77
CA PRO A 100 7.61 1.20 12.99
C PRO A 100 8.47 0.24 13.81
N ASP A 101 7.89 -0.49 14.76
CA ASP A 101 8.62 -1.44 15.61
C ASP A 101 9.02 -2.74 14.89
N LEU A 102 8.52 -2.97 13.68
CA LEU A 102 8.79 -4.15 12.86
C LEU A 102 9.64 -3.85 11.63
N VAL A 103 9.98 -2.57 11.38
CA VAL A 103 10.93 -2.22 10.31
C VAL A 103 12.28 -2.87 10.65
N PRO A 104 12.91 -3.61 9.71
CA PRO A 104 14.18 -4.27 9.96
C PRO A 104 15.26 -3.29 10.43
N GLN A 105 16.07 -3.71 11.39
CA GLN A 105 17.16 -2.89 11.89
C GLN A 105 18.14 -2.55 10.76
N GLY A 106 18.43 -1.26 10.61
CA GLY A 106 19.31 -0.75 9.56
C GLY A 106 18.60 -0.29 8.29
N ASP A 107 17.31 -0.62 8.12
CA ASP A 107 16.50 -0.08 7.04
C ASP A 107 16.03 1.36 7.36
N GLN A 108 15.83 2.15 6.31
CA GLN A 108 15.32 3.51 6.41
C GLN A 108 13.80 3.52 6.23
N ALA A 109 13.11 4.32 7.03
CA ALA A 109 11.66 4.44 6.95
C ALA A 109 11.19 5.88 7.13
N VAL A 110 10.07 6.22 6.50
CA VAL A 110 9.33 7.46 6.70
C VAL A 110 7.86 7.12 6.92
N PHE A 111 7.21 7.85 7.83
CA PHE A 111 5.80 7.65 8.16
C PHE A 111 4.99 8.89 7.83
N LEU A 112 3.85 8.69 7.18
CA LEU A 112 2.96 9.77 6.76
C LEU A 112 1.74 9.87 7.70
N ASP A 113 1.52 11.04 8.27
CA ASP A 113 0.48 11.34 9.26
C ASP A 113 -0.48 12.38 8.68
N PRO A 114 -1.61 11.98 8.07
CA PRO A 114 -2.52 12.91 7.44
C PRO A 114 -3.33 13.70 8.48
N THR A 115 -3.47 15.00 8.25
CA THR A 115 -4.41 15.84 9.01
C THR A 115 -5.84 15.34 8.80
N PRO A 116 -6.74 15.50 9.79
CA PRO A 116 -8.14 15.08 9.67
C PRO A 116 -8.85 15.68 8.44
N GLU A 117 -8.59 16.94 8.13
CA GLU A 117 -9.18 17.68 7.01
C GLU A 117 -8.73 17.10 5.67
N TRP A 118 -7.43 16.83 5.54
CA TRP A 118 -6.86 16.19 4.35
C TRP A 118 -7.38 14.76 4.18
N GLN A 119 -7.37 13.97 5.26
CA GLN A 119 -7.84 12.59 5.22
C GLN A 119 -9.32 12.52 4.82
N ARG A 120 -10.17 13.43 5.32
CA ARG A 120 -11.56 13.54 4.88
C ARG A 120 -11.65 13.86 3.39
N THR A 121 -10.89 14.83 2.90
CA THR A 121 -10.87 15.19 1.47
C THR A 121 -10.52 14.00 0.58
N VAL A 122 -9.53 13.19 0.97
CA VAL A 122 -9.06 12.03 0.19
C VAL A 122 -9.99 10.81 0.29
N LEU A 123 -10.67 10.63 1.41
CA LEU A 123 -11.54 9.46 1.64
C LEU A 123 -12.99 9.69 1.25
N LEU A 124 -13.47 10.94 1.23
CA LEU A 124 -14.86 11.28 0.87
C LEU A 124 -15.32 10.71 -0.48
N PRO A 125 -14.51 10.70 -1.56
CA PRO A 125 -14.93 10.14 -2.84
C PRO A 125 -14.97 8.60 -2.87
N ARG A 126 -14.47 7.92 -1.82
CA ARG A 126 -14.36 6.46 -1.81
C ARG A 126 -15.66 5.85 -1.30
N PRO A 127 -16.24 4.86 -2.02
CA PRO A 127 -17.43 4.17 -1.54
C PRO A 127 -17.14 3.40 -0.25
N MET A 128 -18.16 3.30 0.61
CA MET A 128 -18.12 2.49 1.82
C MET A 128 -19.10 1.32 1.67
N PRO A 129 -18.66 0.06 1.82
CA PRO A 129 -19.54 -1.09 1.76
C PRO A 129 -20.29 -1.16 3.09
N SER A 130 -21.53 -0.68 3.15
CA SER A 130 -22.39 -0.74 4.32
C SER A 130 -23.84 -0.36 3.95
N SER A 131 -24.82 -0.77 4.77
CA SER A 131 -26.20 -0.28 4.67
C SER A 131 -26.35 1.22 4.95
N ASP A 132 -25.38 1.85 5.65
CA ASP A 132 -25.30 3.30 5.84
C ASP A 132 -23.88 3.81 5.49
N PRO A 133 -23.60 4.09 4.19
CA PRO A 133 -22.28 4.49 3.74
C PRO A 133 -21.76 5.78 4.38
N ALA A 134 -22.65 6.72 4.72
CA ALA A 134 -22.27 7.99 5.34
C ALA A 134 -21.77 7.77 6.77
N ARG A 135 -22.53 7.01 7.57
CA ARG A 135 -22.12 6.66 8.93
C ARG A 135 -20.88 5.77 8.94
N ALA A 136 -20.76 4.84 7.99
CA ALA A 136 -19.57 4.02 7.81
C ALA A 136 -18.33 4.87 7.48
N LEU A 137 -18.46 5.90 6.64
CA LEU A 137 -17.37 6.83 6.34
C LEU A 137 -16.94 7.62 7.57
N ASP A 138 -17.89 8.14 8.36
CA ASP A 138 -17.56 8.87 9.59
C ASP A 138 -16.85 7.95 10.60
N ALA A 139 -17.32 6.70 10.75
CA ALA A 139 -16.64 5.69 11.58
C ALA A 139 -15.21 5.40 11.08
N ARG A 140 -15.04 5.22 9.76
CA ARG A 140 -13.73 5.01 9.12
C ARG A 140 -12.78 6.16 9.39
N LEU A 141 -13.23 7.41 9.27
CA LEU A 141 -12.38 8.59 9.52
C LEU A 141 -11.87 8.62 10.95
N VAL A 142 -12.72 8.28 11.93
CA VAL A 142 -12.29 8.19 13.34
C VAL A 142 -11.28 7.06 13.52
N LYS A 143 -11.57 5.86 12.98
CA LYS A 143 -10.68 4.70 13.06
C LYS A 143 -9.32 4.99 12.42
N ASP A 144 -9.32 5.55 11.22
CA ASP A 144 -8.10 5.84 10.45
C ASP A 144 -7.24 6.91 11.15
N ARG A 145 -7.87 7.93 11.77
CA ARG A 145 -7.17 8.92 12.59
C ARG A 145 -6.53 8.30 13.84
N LEU A 146 -7.27 7.47 14.58
CA LEU A 146 -6.77 6.80 15.78
C LEU A 146 -5.57 5.91 15.46
N TYR A 147 -5.68 5.12 14.39
CA TYR A 147 -4.60 4.25 13.92
C TYR A 147 -3.38 5.06 13.45
N ALA A 148 -3.58 6.07 12.60
CA ALA A 148 -2.50 6.91 12.09
C ALA A 148 -1.73 7.60 13.23
N HIS A 149 -2.45 8.12 14.24
CA HIS A 149 -1.84 8.75 15.40
C HIS A 149 -0.95 7.79 16.20
N ARG A 150 -1.40 6.54 16.43
CA ARG A 150 -0.61 5.50 17.11
C ARG A 150 0.66 5.16 16.33
N VAL A 151 0.53 4.93 15.02
CA VAL A 151 1.67 4.64 14.14
C VAL A 151 2.67 5.80 14.13
N ALA A 152 2.19 7.04 14.04
CA ALA A 152 3.03 8.23 14.05
C ALA A 152 3.73 8.45 15.41
N ALA A 153 3.05 8.17 16.53
CA ALA A 153 3.67 8.21 17.85
C ALA A 153 4.79 7.17 17.98
N LEU A 154 4.52 5.92 17.58
CA LEU A 154 5.50 4.85 17.59
C LEU A 154 6.68 5.12 16.64
N ALA A 155 6.44 5.74 15.49
CA ALA A 155 7.50 6.14 14.56
C ALA A 155 8.46 7.14 15.20
N ARG A 156 7.91 8.17 15.88
CA ARG A 156 8.72 9.16 16.62
C ARG A 156 9.51 8.50 17.75
N GLU A 157 8.90 7.58 18.50
CA GLU A 157 9.58 6.82 19.56
C GLU A 157 10.75 6.00 19.02
N ARG A 158 10.59 5.41 17.81
CA ARG A 158 11.64 4.64 17.13
C ARG A 158 12.64 5.51 16.35
N GLY A 159 12.51 6.83 16.40
CA GLY A 159 13.43 7.77 15.75
C GLY A 159 13.24 7.90 14.23
N PHE A 160 12.13 7.42 13.68
CA PHE A 160 11.83 7.58 12.26
C PHE A 160 11.21 8.95 11.96
N PRO A 161 11.53 9.56 10.80
CA PRO A 161 10.85 10.76 10.32
C PRO A 161 9.34 10.55 10.19
N VAL A 162 8.57 11.53 10.66
CA VAL A 162 7.12 11.60 10.46
C VAL A 162 6.78 12.88 9.71
N LEU A 163 6.10 12.75 8.58
CA LEU A 163 5.63 13.88 7.79
C LEU A 163 4.13 14.08 8.02
N VAL A 164 3.73 15.29 8.39
CA VAL A 164 2.32 15.68 8.54
C VAL A 164 1.75 16.13 7.19
N MET A 165 0.63 15.54 6.77
CA MET A 165 0.07 15.74 5.42
C MET A 165 -1.20 16.60 5.47
N ASP A 166 -1.13 17.77 4.85
CA ASP A 166 -2.25 18.72 4.69
C ASP A 166 -2.57 19.04 3.23
N GLY A 167 -1.86 18.41 2.28
CA GLY A 167 -1.99 18.64 0.84
C GLY A 167 -1.05 19.70 0.26
N SER A 168 -0.22 20.36 1.08
CA SER A 168 0.70 21.42 0.62
C SER A 168 2.11 20.94 0.22
N ARG A 169 2.45 19.68 0.57
CA ARG A 169 3.80 19.12 0.45
C ARG A 169 4.06 18.45 -0.89
N ASP A 170 5.29 18.58 -1.39
CA ASP A 170 5.85 17.65 -2.38
C ASP A 170 6.44 16.45 -1.65
N LEU A 171 5.63 15.41 -1.50
CA LEU A 171 6.01 14.21 -0.76
C LEU A 171 7.17 13.45 -1.39
N VAL A 172 7.35 13.54 -2.70
CA VAL A 172 8.45 12.83 -3.36
C VAL A 172 9.75 13.52 -3.00
N ALA A 173 9.81 14.85 -3.15
CA ALA A 173 10.98 15.64 -2.79
C ALA A 173 11.29 15.54 -1.28
N ASP A 174 10.28 15.59 -0.43
CA ASP A 174 10.45 15.45 1.02
C ASP A 174 11.08 14.09 1.38
N VAL A 175 10.59 12.99 0.81
CA VAL A 175 11.13 11.66 1.07
C VAL A 175 12.54 11.50 0.50
N GLU A 176 12.81 12.00 -0.70
CA GLU A 176 14.16 12.05 -1.30
C GLU A 176 15.16 12.83 -0.42
N SER A 177 14.69 13.84 0.33
CA SER A 177 15.55 14.62 1.23
C SER A 177 15.81 13.94 2.59
N LEU A 178 14.95 13.02 3.00
CA LEU A 178 14.99 12.37 4.31
C LEU A 178 15.70 11.02 4.30
N LEU A 179 15.63 10.30 3.17
CA LEU A 179 16.12 8.94 3.04
C LEU A 179 17.25 8.87 2.01
N GLU A 180 18.18 7.95 2.20
CA GLU A 180 19.20 7.66 1.19
C GLU A 180 18.59 6.67 0.20
N ILE A 181 18.16 7.18 -0.96
CA ILE A 181 17.48 6.35 -1.96
C ILE A 181 18.54 5.44 -2.64
N PRO A 182 18.36 4.10 -2.62
CA PRO A 182 19.31 3.19 -3.23
C PRO A 182 19.33 3.31 -4.75
N ASP A 183 20.49 3.04 -5.36
CA ASP A 183 20.63 3.00 -6.82
C ASP A 183 19.78 1.88 -7.41
N GLY A 184 18.82 2.21 -8.28
CA GLY A 184 17.88 1.24 -8.82
C GLY A 184 18.43 0.19 -9.77
N THR A 185 17.62 -0.84 -10.02
CA THR A 185 17.96 -2.01 -10.82
C THR A 185 18.12 -1.72 -12.31
N ALA A 186 18.92 -2.53 -13.00
CA ALA A 186 19.02 -2.53 -14.47
C ALA A 186 17.84 -3.28 -15.14
N ASP A 187 17.29 -4.32 -14.49
CA ASP A 187 16.22 -5.14 -15.05
C ASP A 187 14.83 -4.68 -14.56
N LEU A 188 14.42 -3.50 -15.02
CA LEU A 188 13.10 -2.96 -14.69
C LEU A 188 11.97 -3.75 -15.33
N ARG A 189 12.20 -4.45 -16.45
CA ARG A 189 11.16 -5.24 -17.11
C ARG A 189 10.70 -6.38 -16.20
N ALA A 190 11.63 -7.19 -15.71
CA ALA A 190 11.29 -8.30 -14.81
C ALA A 190 10.66 -7.79 -13.50
N VAL A 191 11.16 -6.66 -12.97
CA VAL A 191 10.57 -6.02 -11.78
C VAL A 191 9.12 -5.61 -12.02
N ARG A 192 8.80 -4.91 -13.13
CA ARG A 192 7.42 -4.49 -13.41
C ARG A 192 6.49 -5.68 -13.67
N ARG A 193 6.96 -6.74 -14.33
CA ARG A 193 6.18 -7.97 -14.48
C ARG A 193 5.86 -8.61 -13.13
N TRP A 194 6.85 -8.70 -12.23
CA TRP A 194 6.62 -9.23 -10.88
C TRP A 194 5.59 -8.41 -10.10
N GLU A 195 5.66 -7.08 -10.17
CA GLU A 195 4.68 -6.19 -9.52
C GLU A 195 3.26 -6.37 -10.09
N ASN A 196 3.15 -6.47 -11.41
CA ASN A 196 1.88 -6.73 -12.09
C ASN A 196 1.29 -8.09 -11.69
N GLU A 197 2.11 -9.13 -11.60
CA GLU A 197 1.66 -10.46 -11.14
C GLU A 197 1.18 -10.45 -9.69
N ALA A 198 1.83 -9.71 -8.80
CA ALA A 198 1.37 -9.53 -7.43
C ALA A 198 -0.01 -8.87 -7.38
N VAL A 199 -0.19 -7.77 -8.15
CA VAL A 199 -1.48 -7.09 -8.29
C VAL A 199 -2.53 -8.03 -8.88
N ALA A 200 -2.23 -8.74 -9.98
CA ALA A 200 -3.14 -9.67 -10.63
C ALA A 200 -3.55 -10.81 -9.70
N SER A 201 -2.62 -11.37 -8.92
CA SER A 201 -2.89 -12.42 -7.94
C SER A 201 -3.91 -11.97 -6.89
N ASN A 202 -3.71 -10.78 -6.32
CA ASN A 202 -4.63 -10.23 -5.33
C ASN A 202 -6.00 -9.87 -5.93
N LEU A 203 -6.02 -9.36 -7.16
CA LEU A 203 -7.27 -9.09 -7.87
C LEU A 203 -8.05 -10.36 -8.18
N ARG A 204 -7.38 -11.44 -8.63
CA ARG A 204 -8.03 -12.75 -8.83
C ARG A 204 -8.66 -13.26 -7.55
N ALA A 205 -7.96 -13.15 -6.42
CA ALA A 205 -8.48 -13.57 -5.12
C ALA A 205 -9.64 -12.70 -4.64
N TRP A 206 -9.59 -11.39 -4.90
CA TRP A 206 -10.71 -10.48 -4.62
C TRP A 206 -11.94 -10.79 -5.48
N LEU A 207 -11.77 -10.96 -6.79
CA LEU A 207 -12.85 -11.28 -7.73
C LEU A 207 -13.53 -12.62 -7.43
N ALA A 208 -12.81 -13.56 -6.82
CA ALA A 208 -13.36 -14.82 -6.32
C ALA A 208 -14.10 -14.69 -4.98
N SER A 209 -14.04 -13.53 -4.33
CA SER A 209 -14.68 -13.30 -3.03
C SER A 209 -16.13 -12.81 -3.18
N PRO A 210 -16.99 -13.00 -2.17
CA PRO A 210 -18.36 -12.46 -2.17
C PRO A 210 -18.45 -10.93 -2.21
N GLU A 211 -17.34 -10.23 -1.97
CA GLU A 211 -17.25 -8.77 -1.93
C GLU A 211 -17.07 -8.15 -3.33
N ALA A 212 -16.74 -8.95 -4.34
CA ALA A 212 -16.47 -8.44 -5.68
C ALA A 212 -17.75 -7.94 -6.37
N PRO A 213 -17.70 -6.78 -7.05
CA PRO A 213 -18.79 -6.33 -7.89
C PRO A 213 -18.93 -7.26 -9.10
N TRP A 214 -20.15 -7.35 -9.63
CA TRP A 214 -20.46 -8.22 -10.77
C TRP A 214 -19.86 -7.69 -12.07
N GLU A 215 -19.65 -6.36 -12.15
CA GLU A 215 -19.00 -5.68 -13.26
C GLU A 215 -17.72 -4.98 -12.77
N HIS A 216 -16.66 -5.06 -13.58
CA HIS A 216 -15.39 -4.38 -13.32
C HIS A 216 -14.78 -3.87 -14.63
N HIS A 217 -14.34 -2.61 -14.65
CA HIS A 217 -13.86 -1.90 -15.84
C HIS A 217 -12.33 -1.87 -15.89
N GLY A 218 -11.71 -3.05 -15.92
CA GLY A 218 -10.26 -3.20 -15.97
C GLY A 218 -9.51 -2.65 -14.75
N PHE A 219 -8.23 -2.97 -14.67
CA PHE A 219 -7.33 -2.55 -13.59
C PHE A 219 -6.04 -1.97 -14.17
N PRO A 220 -5.43 -0.99 -13.49
CA PRO A 220 -4.17 -0.41 -13.92
C PRO A 220 -3.02 -1.40 -13.68
N PHE A 221 -2.38 -1.84 -14.76
CA PHE A 221 -1.11 -2.57 -14.74
C PHE A 221 0.03 -1.66 -15.20
N ALA A 222 1.19 -1.76 -14.57
CA ALA A 222 2.36 -0.97 -14.93
C ALA A 222 2.92 -1.40 -16.29
N CYS A 223 3.39 -0.44 -17.08
CA CYS A 223 4.10 -0.72 -18.32
C CYS A 223 5.41 -1.48 -18.06
N GLU A 224 5.62 -2.58 -18.78
CA GLU A 224 6.75 -3.50 -18.67
C GLU A 224 7.86 -3.18 -19.69
N CYS A 225 7.89 -1.97 -20.26
CA CYS A 225 8.88 -1.61 -21.30
C CYS A 225 10.33 -1.63 -20.79
N GLY A 226 10.54 -1.52 -19.48
CA GLY A 226 11.87 -1.50 -18.84
C GLY A 226 12.60 -0.16 -18.93
N ARG A 227 11.99 0.88 -19.53
CA ARG A 227 12.60 2.22 -19.59
C ARG A 227 12.60 2.86 -18.20
N ARG A 228 13.75 3.36 -17.76
CA ARG A 228 13.85 4.20 -16.56
C ARG A 228 12.95 5.42 -16.71
N GLY A 229 12.25 5.80 -15.63
CA GLY A 229 11.30 6.90 -15.66
C GLY A 229 9.94 6.60 -16.31
N CYS A 230 9.70 5.40 -16.88
CA CYS A 230 8.37 5.04 -17.36
C CYS A 230 7.45 4.74 -16.17
N GLY A 231 6.41 5.57 -16.01
CA GLY A 231 5.36 5.40 -15.01
C GLY A 231 3.98 5.12 -15.61
N ASP A 232 3.93 4.78 -16.90
CA ASP A 232 2.71 4.56 -17.65
C ASP A 232 1.99 3.29 -17.18
N THR A 233 0.67 3.29 -17.28
CA THR A 233 -0.18 2.15 -16.94
C THR A 233 -1.11 1.80 -18.08
N VAL A 234 -1.42 0.52 -18.23
CA VAL A 234 -2.43 0.01 -19.16
C VAL A 234 -3.62 -0.49 -18.37
N GLN A 235 -4.84 -0.13 -18.78
CA GLN A 235 -6.07 -0.70 -18.23
C GLN A 235 -6.33 -2.04 -18.90
N LEU A 236 -6.34 -3.12 -18.13
CA LEU A 236 -6.65 -4.47 -18.62
C LEU A 236 -7.60 -5.17 -17.64
N THR A 237 -8.51 -6.00 -18.14
CA THR A 237 -9.15 -7.00 -17.27
C THR A 237 -8.14 -8.08 -16.86
N ILE A 238 -8.51 -8.95 -15.92
CA ILE A 238 -7.65 -10.07 -15.54
C ILE A 238 -7.48 -11.04 -16.71
N GLU A 239 -8.53 -11.30 -17.47
CA GLU A 239 -8.50 -12.16 -18.64
C GLU A 239 -7.59 -11.60 -19.74
N GLU A 240 -7.64 -10.28 -19.95
CA GLU A 240 -6.73 -9.60 -20.87
C GLU A 240 -5.28 -9.66 -20.37
N PHE A 241 -5.03 -9.44 -19.08
CA PHE A 241 -3.69 -9.57 -18.49
C PHE A 241 -3.14 -10.99 -18.64
N ASP A 242 -3.95 -12.02 -18.38
CA ASP A 242 -3.56 -13.44 -18.44
C ASP A 242 -3.16 -13.89 -19.84
N THR A 243 -3.73 -13.26 -20.87
CA THR A 243 -3.41 -13.54 -22.27
C THR A 243 -2.37 -12.58 -22.84
N THR A 244 -1.97 -11.55 -22.09
CA THR A 244 -0.98 -10.56 -22.50
C THR A 244 0.44 -11.01 -22.08
N PRO A 245 1.31 -11.39 -23.04
CA PRO A 245 2.66 -11.85 -22.69
C PRO A 245 3.52 -10.73 -22.10
N GLN A 246 3.24 -9.49 -22.47
CA GLN A 246 3.90 -8.31 -21.93
C GLN A 246 2.99 -7.09 -21.97
N VAL A 247 2.88 -6.37 -20.84
CA VAL A 247 2.07 -5.14 -20.75
C VAL A 247 2.85 -3.94 -21.27
N LEU A 248 2.39 -3.32 -22.37
CA LEU A 248 3.05 -2.14 -22.98
C LEU A 248 2.05 -1.00 -23.19
N ALA A 249 2.33 0.17 -22.60
CA ALA A 249 1.51 1.37 -22.78
C ALA A 249 1.68 2.02 -24.16
N HIS A 250 2.82 1.78 -24.80
CA HIS A 250 3.12 2.25 -26.14
C HIS A 250 3.75 1.08 -26.90
N ALA A 251 3.10 0.66 -27.99
CA ALA A 251 3.60 -0.35 -28.92
C ALA A 251 4.69 0.25 -29.83
#